data_AF-A0A7S3BGM4-F1
#
_entry.id   AF-A0A7S3BGM4-F1
#
_cell.length_a   1.000
_cell.length_b   1.000
_cell.length_c   1.000
_cell.angle_alpha   90.00
_cell.angle_beta   90.00
_cell.angle_gamma   90.00
#
_symmetry.space_group_name_H-M   'P 1'
#
loop_
_entity.id
_entity.type
_entity.pdbx_description
1 polymer ?
#
loop_
_entity_poly.entity_id
_entity_poly.type
_entity_poly.pdbx_seq_one_letter_code
_entity_poly.pdbx_strand_id
1 'polypeptide(L)'
;KDTEGGAGWEQGRRPTMLALLPTLVGYLPPVARSTARVPAIMMRQPWDLPRFVETANFFSGPGEVLKRLLPLPQRSIGPDGLIWSKSRLDLLEWGSLDDVVMGGASQSKFSVVQDVGVWAGTITTENNGGFAGCRSRAVTPALDLSSFKGIRLRVKGDGKRYKLIVRDDYNWNGIAWAFFFDTAADASDWQDIEAPFNECVPTLFARRVPGVRLNSRSITTVQLTLSKFEVDTQLNPKFDSGPFRLELQSVQAF
;
A
#
# COMPACT_ATOMS: atom_id res chain seq x y z
N LYS A 1 -34.20 46.73 -16.22
CA LYS A 1 -34.71 48.11 -16.31
C LYS A 1 -34.27 48.81 -15.04
N ASP A 2 -33.26 49.67 -15.18
CA ASP A 2 -33.22 51.04 -14.66
C ASP A 2 -33.31 51.20 -13.12
N THR A 3 -32.42 51.90 -12.43
CA THR A 3 -31.44 52.93 -12.84
C THR A 3 -30.32 53.08 -11.81
N GLU A 4 -29.14 53.54 -12.25
CA GLU A 4 -28.12 54.15 -11.37
C GLU A 4 -28.50 55.60 -10.99
N GLY A 5 -27.83 56.12 -9.95
CA GLY A 5 -27.39 57.53 -9.92
C GLY A 5 -27.95 58.43 -8.81
N GLY A 6 -27.13 59.38 -8.37
CA GLY A 6 -27.57 60.59 -7.65
C GLY A 6 -26.87 60.84 -6.32
N ALA A 7 -25.84 61.68 -6.32
CA ALA A 7 -25.19 62.21 -5.11
C ALA A 7 -25.72 63.60 -4.74
N GLY A 8 -25.49 64.06 -3.50
CA GLY A 8 -25.32 65.49 -3.24
C GLY A 8 -25.64 66.05 -1.86
N TRP A 9 -24.61 66.61 -1.20
CA TRP A 9 -24.59 67.91 -0.48
C TRP A 9 -25.55 68.09 0.75
N GLU A 10 -25.31 68.94 1.77
CA GLU A 10 -24.24 69.89 2.07
C GLU A 10 -24.20 70.34 3.56
N GLN A 11 -23.12 71.04 3.93
CA GLN A 11 -23.00 72.10 4.96
C GLN A 11 -23.00 71.72 6.47
N GLY A 12 -22.16 72.31 7.33
CA GLY A 12 -21.02 73.22 7.08
C GLY A 12 -20.58 73.98 8.34
N ARG A 13 -19.34 74.54 8.34
CA ARG A 13 -18.88 75.81 8.97
C ARG A 13 -17.34 75.87 9.08
N ARG A 14 -16.78 77.02 8.64
CA ARG A 14 -15.40 77.54 8.90
C ARG A 14 -15.48 78.62 10.01
N PRO A 15 -14.41 79.30 10.48
CA PRO A 15 -12.96 79.25 10.16
C PRO A 15 -12.12 78.82 11.41
N THR A 16 -10.81 79.09 11.65
CA THR A 16 -9.82 80.07 11.13
C THR A 16 -8.36 79.60 11.34
N MET A 17 -7.40 80.42 10.90
CA MET A 17 -5.94 80.42 11.17
C MET A 17 -5.57 80.51 12.67
N LEU A 18 -4.36 80.21 13.14
CA LEU A 18 -3.01 80.43 12.54
C LEU A 18 -1.97 79.37 12.98
N ALA A 19 -0.80 79.36 12.33
CA ALA A 19 0.23 78.32 12.37
C ALA A 19 1.08 78.23 13.66
N LEU A 20 1.73 77.06 13.87
CA LEU A 20 3.19 76.93 14.10
C LEU A 20 3.64 75.45 14.05
N LEU A 21 4.79 75.22 13.41
CA LEU A 21 5.60 73.99 13.33
C LEU A 21 7.08 74.42 13.50
N PRO A 22 8.08 73.54 13.72
CA PRO A 22 8.03 72.09 13.98
C PRO A 22 8.87 71.65 15.21
N THR A 23 8.89 70.35 15.55
CA THR A 23 10.12 69.64 15.92
C THR A 23 9.98 68.12 15.80
N LEU A 24 11.06 67.45 15.39
CA LEU A 24 11.14 65.99 15.19
C LEU A 24 11.20 65.22 16.52
N VAL A 25 10.54 64.06 16.59
CA VAL A 25 11.19 62.76 16.92
C VAL A 25 10.44 61.65 16.15
N GLY A 26 11.19 60.72 15.54
CA GLY A 26 10.61 59.60 14.78
C GLY A 26 10.00 58.51 15.66
N TYR A 27 8.84 58.01 15.26
CA TYR A 27 8.12 56.92 15.95
C TYR A 27 8.65 55.56 15.47
N LEU A 28 9.30 54.79 16.35
CA LEU A 28 9.68 53.40 16.08
C LEU A 28 8.54 52.46 16.52
N PRO A 29 7.89 51.71 15.61
CA PRO A 29 6.96 50.64 15.99
C PRO A 29 7.72 49.43 16.56
N PRO A 30 7.09 48.61 17.41
CA PRO A 30 7.76 47.50 18.10
C PRO A 30 8.19 46.36 17.17
N VAL A 31 9.26 45.67 17.57
CA VAL A 31 9.85 44.54 16.83
C VAL A 31 8.84 43.39 16.68
N ALA A 32 8.29 43.24 15.48
CA ALA A 32 7.64 42.01 15.08
C ALA A 32 8.70 40.89 15.01
N ARG A 33 8.71 39.99 16.00
CA ARG A 33 9.48 38.74 15.92
C ARG A 33 8.86 37.85 14.85
N SER A 34 9.30 38.05 13.60
CA SER A 34 9.07 37.10 12.51
C SER A 34 9.82 35.80 12.82
N THR A 35 9.16 34.87 13.49
CA THR A 35 9.57 33.46 13.48
C THR A 35 9.15 32.84 12.15
N ALA A 36 9.79 33.31 11.08
CA ALA A 36 9.77 32.64 9.79
C ALA A 36 10.33 31.23 10.00
N ARG A 37 9.42 30.25 10.18
CA ARG A 37 9.80 28.84 10.11
C ARG A 37 10.29 28.61 8.70
N VAL A 38 11.60 28.47 8.54
CA VAL A 38 12.18 27.87 7.35
C VAL A 38 11.43 26.55 7.16
N PRO A 39 10.73 26.32 6.03
CA PRO A 39 10.10 25.04 5.80
C PRO A 39 11.22 24.01 5.84
N ALA A 40 11.07 22.99 6.69
CA ALA A 40 12.03 21.91 6.74
C ALA A 40 12.16 21.37 5.32
N ILE A 41 13.34 21.50 4.73
CA ILE A 41 13.67 20.81 3.48
C ILE A 41 13.63 19.34 3.87
N MET A 42 12.49 18.71 3.60
CA MET A 42 12.25 17.31 3.90
C MET A 42 13.17 16.52 2.99
N MET A 43 14.38 16.27 3.48
CA MET A 43 15.43 15.60 2.72
C MET A 43 14.89 14.24 2.31
N ARG A 44 14.64 14.07 1.01
CA ARG A 44 14.23 12.79 0.46
C ARG A 44 15.27 11.77 0.84
N GLN A 45 14.86 10.70 1.50
CA GLN A 45 15.75 9.57 1.77
C GLN A 45 16.35 9.09 0.42
N PRO A 46 17.66 8.80 0.37
CA PRO A 46 18.30 8.33 -0.86
C PRO A 46 17.74 6.96 -1.27
N TRP A 47 17.89 6.64 -2.55
CA TRP A 47 17.40 5.39 -3.13
C TRP A 47 18.12 4.16 -2.56
N ASP A 48 17.37 3.15 -2.13
CA ASP A 48 17.91 1.93 -1.54
C ASP A 48 18.19 0.87 -2.62
N LEU A 49 19.28 1.12 -3.37
CA LEU A 49 19.77 0.22 -4.42
C LEU A 49 20.09 -1.21 -3.91
N PRO A 50 20.68 -1.42 -2.70
CA PRO A 50 20.92 -2.76 -2.17
C PRO A 50 19.63 -3.58 -2.00
N ARG A 51 18.59 -3.03 -1.33
CA ARG A 51 17.30 -3.75 -1.19
C ARG A 51 16.64 -4.01 -2.53
N PHE A 52 16.72 -3.07 -3.48
CA PHE A 52 16.21 -3.29 -4.84
C PHE A 52 16.86 -4.51 -5.52
N VAL A 53 18.19 -4.62 -5.46
CA VAL A 53 18.94 -5.73 -6.06
C VAL A 53 18.64 -7.05 -5.34
N GLU A 54 18.51 -7.05 -4.01
CA GLU A 54 18.08 -8.21 -3.23
C GLU A 54 16.70 -8.71 -3.66
N THR A 55 15.70 -7.82 -3.73
CA THR A 55 14.35 -8.13 -4.21
C THR A 55 14.36 -8.67 -5.65
N ALA A 56 15.10 -8.04 -6.56
CA ALA A 56 15.19 -8.46 -7.95
C ALA A 56 15.81 -9.87 -8.09
N ASN A 57 16.90 -10.15 -7.36
CA ASN A 57 17.53 -11.47 -7.33
C ASN A 57 16.62 -12.53 -6.71
N PHE A 58 15.84 -12.19 -5.68
CA PHE A 58 14.93 -13.14 -5.04
C PHE A 58 13.80 -13.61 -5.97
N PHE A 59 13.22 -12.71 -6.78
CA PHE A 59 12.07 -13.02 -7.64
C PHE A 59 12.43 -13.40 -9.09
N SER A 60 13.55 -12.90 -9.60
CA SER A 60 13.92 -13.00 -11.02
C SER A 60 15.36 -13.50 -11.25
N GLY A 61 16.02 -13.99 -10.19
CA GLY A 61 17.38 -14.52 -10.29
C GLY A 61 17.50 -15.76 -11.18
N PRO A 62 18.74 -16.14 -11.60
CA PRO A 62 18.96 -17.20 -12.58
C PRO A 62 18.31 -18.56 -12.25
N GLY A 63 18.20 -18.90 -10.95
CA GLY A 63 17.53 -20.11 -10.50
C GLY A 63 16.02 -20.15 -10.79
N GLU A 64 15.34 -19.00 -10.73
CA GLU A 64 13.91 -18.91 -11.05
C GLU A 64 13.65 -18.99 -12.56
N VAL A 65 14.57 -18.45 -13.37
CA VAL A 65 14.55 -18.63 -14.84
C VAL A 65 14.75 -20.11 -15.19
N LEU A 66 15.72 -20.78 -14.56
CA LEU A 66 16.00 -22.20 -14.80
C LEU A 66 14.83 -23.10 -14.40
N LYS A 67 14.18 -22.88 -13.24
CA LYS A 67 13.00 -23.63 -12.80
C LYS A 67 11.86 -23.63 -13.83
N ARG A 68 11.67 -22.53 -14.56
CA ARG A 68 10.62 -22.39 -15.60
C ARG A 68 10.94 -23.15 -16.90
N LEU A 69 12.19 -23.56 -17.11
CA LEU A 69 12.63 -24.32 -18.29
C LEU A 69 12.71 -25.83 -18.00
N LEU A 70 12.71 -26.24 -16.74
CA LEU A 70 12.80 -27.65 -16.33
C LEU A 70 11.40 -28.31 -16.28
N PRO A 71 11.26 -29.58 -16.71
CA PRO A 71 10.04 -30.35 -16.55
C PRO A 71 9.88 -30.78 -15.09
N LEU A 72 9.38 -29.87 -14.25
CA LEU A 72 9.09 -30.13 -12.84
C LEU A 72 7.73 -30.82 -12.66
N PRO A 73 7.58 -31.75 -11.70
CA PRO A 73 6.31 -32.42 -11.45
C PRO A 73 5.26 -31.43 -10.91
N GLN A 74 4.02 -31.53 -11.40
CA GLN A 74 2.92 -30.74 -10.88
C GLN A 74 2.62 -31.14 -9.43
N ARG A 75 2.54 -30.15 -8.54
CA ARG A 75 2.22 -30.36 -7.13
C ARG A 75 0.70 -30.28 -6.96
N SER A 76 0.09 -31.36 -6.49
CA SER A 76 -1.33 -31.36 -6.16
C SER A 76 -1.60 -30.67 -4.82
N ILE A 77 -2.79 -30.05 -4.75
CA ILE A 77 -3.41 -29.62 -3.50
C ILE A 77 -4.37 -30.72 -3.06
N GLY A 78 -4.36 -31.04 -1.76
CA GLY A 78 -5.24 -32.07 -1.22
C GLY A 78 -6.69 -31.60 -1.08
N PRO A 79 -7.63 -32.49 -0.72
CA PRO A 79 -9.02 -32.11 -0.44
C PRO A 79 -9.17 -31.10 0.73
N ASP A 80 -8.16 -30.99 1.58
CA ASP A 80 -8.02 -30.02 2.67
C ASP A 80 -7.64 -28.61 2.18
N GLY A 81 -7.35 -28.45 0.89
CA GLY A 81 -7.01 -27.19 0.25
C GLY A 81 -5.66 -26.61 0.65
N LEU A 82 -4.84 -27.29 1.48
CA LEU A 82 -3.70 -26.64 2.14
C LEU A 82 -2.60 -26.21 1.15
N ILE A 83 -2.41 -24.91 0.99
CA ILE A 83 -1.35 -24.33 0.14
C ILE A 83 -0.14 -23.96 0.99
N TRP A 84 -0.32 -23.36 2.15
CA TRP A 84 0.78 -22.94 3.03
C TRP A 84 0.42 -23.01 4.51
N SER A 85 1.37 -23.45 5.32
CA SER A 85 1.39 -23.36 6.79
C SER A 85 2.82 -23.61 7.29
N LYS A 86 3.07 -23.55 8.61
CA LYS A 86 4.36 -23.97 9.19
C LYS A 86 4.74 -25.42 8.85
N SER A 87 3.76 -26.31 8.62
CA SER A 87 4.00 -27.70 8.19
C SER A 87 4.09 -27.88 6.67
N ARG A 88 3.74 -26.86 5.87
CA ARG A 88 3.82 -26.86 4.40
C ARG A 88 4.42 -25.55 3.88
N LEU A 89 5.75 -25.48 3.88
CA LEU A 89 6.51 -24.30 3.44
C LEU A 89 6.98 -24.38 1.98
N ASP A 90 6.80 -25.52 1.30
CA ASP A 90 7.40 -25.81 0.00
C ASP A 90 6.78 -25.06 -1.19
N LEU A 91 5.51 -24.64 -1.06
CA LEU A 91 4.75 -23.99 -2.13
C LEU A 91 4.94 -22.47 -2.15
N LEU A 92 4.76 -21.78 -1.01
CA LEU A 92 4.85 -20.32 -0.93
C LEU A 92 6.10 -19.90 -0.14
N GLU A 93 7.18 -19.61 -0.88
CA GLU A 93 8.39 -18.99 -0.35
C GLU A 93 8.28 -17.46 -0.46
N TRP A 94 8.15 -16.77 0.68
CA TRP A 94 7.84 -15.34 0.73
C TRP A 94 9.07 -14.45 0.67
N GLY A 95 9.00 -13.38 -0.13
CA GLY A 95 9.97 -12.27 -0.14
C GLY A 95 9.28 -10.91 0.02
N SER A 96 10.01 -9.92 0.54
CA SER A 96 9.51 -8.55 0.68
C SER A 96 9.37 -7.86 -0.68
N LEU A 97 8.31 -7.06 -0.81
CA LEU A 97 7.97 -6.27 -1.98
C LEU A 97 7.41 -4.93 -1.49
N ASP A 98 8.29 -4.01 -1.13
CA ASP A 98 7.96 -2.69 -0.57
C ASP A 98 8.17 -1.55 -1.59
N ASP A 99 7.82 -0.32 -1.24
CA ASP A 99 7.85 0.88 -2.10
C ASP A 99 9.24 1.43 -2.48
N VAL A 100 10.31 0.68 -2.24
CA VAL A 100 11.71 1.01 -2.57
C VAL A 100 11.90 1.41 -4.05
N VAL A 101 11.17 0.75 -4.97
CA VAL A 101 11.23 1.03 -6.43
C VAL A 101 10.73 2.44 -6.78
N MET A 102 9.95 3.08 -5.90
CA MET A 102 9.50 4.47 -6.06
C MET A 102 10.33 5.45 -5.23
N GLY A 103 11.40 4.97 -4.56
CA GLY A 103 12.17 5.71 -3.57
C GLY A 103 11.48 5.81 -2.19
N GLY A 104 10.40 5.04 -1.98
CA GLY A 104 9.69 4.99 -0.71
C GLY A 104 10.54 4.41 0.43
N ALA A 105 10.21 4.82 1.65
CA ALA A 105 10.93 4.43 2.87
C ALA A 105 10.21 3.34 3.68
N SER A 106 9.20 2.67 3.13
CA SER A 106 8.56 1.54 3.80
C SER A 106 9.52 0.34 3.84
N GLN A 107 9.35 -0.49 4.86
CA GLN A 107 10.11 -1.72 5.04
C GLN A 107 9.27 -2.76 5.74
N SER A 108 9.18 -3.96 5.17
CA SER A 108 8.53 -5.11 5.79
C SER A 108 9.34 -6.40 5.62
N LYS A 109 9.01 -7.40 6.44
CA LYS A 109 9.59 -8.74 6.36
C LYS A 109 8.53 -9.79 6.69
N PHE A 110 8.56 -10.88 5.94
CA PHE A 110 7.88 -12.12 6.31
C PHE A 110 8.86 -13.03 7.05
N SER A 111 8.46 -13.60 8.18
CA SER A 111 9.21 -14.61 8.92
C SER A 111 8.27 -15.68 9.47
N VAL A 112 8.81 -16.82 9.90
CA VAL A 112 8.03 -17.86 10.61
C VAL A 112 8.50 -17.87 12.06
N VAL A 113 7.57 -17.67 13.00
CA VAL A 113 7.82 -17.53 14.45
C VAL A 113 6.74 -18.29 15.19
N GLN A 114 7.13 -19.15 16.16
CA GLN A 114 6.20 -19.85 17.07
C GLN A 114 4.96 -20.41 16.35
N ASP A 115 5.21 -21.19 15.30
CA ASP A 115 4.21 -21.92 14.51
C ASP A 115 3.32 -21.09 13.56
N VAL A 116 3.54 -19.78 13.46
CA VAL A 116 2.83 -18.89 12.52
C VAL A 116 3.77 -18.12 11.61
N GLY A 117 3.25 -17.71 10.45
CA GLY A 117 3.86 -16.69 9.61
C GLY A 117 3.58 -15.32 10.22
N VAL A 118 4.58 -14.45 10.23
CA VAL A 118 4.47 -13.07 10.70
C VAL A 118 4.96 -12.17 9.59
N TRP A 119 4.05 -11.39 9.02
CA TRP A 119 4.39 -10.29 8.14
C TRP A 119 4.26 -8.98 8.91
N ALA A 120 5.38 -8.29 9.10
CA ALA A 120 5.44 -7.08 9.91
C ALA A 120 6.43 -6.07 9.34
N GLY A 121 6.27 -4.81 9.71
CA GLY A 121 7.13 -3.74 9.25
C GLY A 121 6.66 -2.35 9.66
N THR A 122 7.23 -1.35 9.01
CA THR A 122 6.83 0.06 9.11
C THR A 122 6.46 0.55 7.72
N ILE A 123 5.27 1.14 7.60
CA ILE A 123 4.79 1.74 6.35
C ILE A 123 4.74 3.27 6.49
N THR A 124 5.16 4.00 5.46
CA THR A 124 5.24 5.48 5.50
C THR A 124 4.88 6.09 4.17
N THR A 125 4.23 7.27 4.18
CA THR A 125 3.92 8.02 2.95
C THR A 125 5.06 8.94 2.50
N GLU A 126 6.21 8.93 3.18
CA GLU A 126 7.41 9.66 2.76
C GLU A 126 7.87 9.22 1.35
N ASN A 127 8.49 10.15 0.61
CA ASN A 127 8.97 9.92 -0.77
C ASN A 127 7.91 9.39 -1.78
N ASN A 128 6.62 9.66 -1.56
CA ASN A 128 5.48 9.09 -2.31
C ASN A 128 5.27 7.59 -2.07
N GLY A 129 5.79 7.07 -0.96
CA GLY A 129 5.50 5.72 -0.47
C GLY A 129 4.07 5.56 0.05
N GLY A 130 3.90 4.51 0.83
CA GLY A 130 2.63 4.05 1.38
C GLY A 130 2.25 2.72 0.78
N PHE A 131 3.23 1.85 0.51
CA PHE A 131 3.03 0.48 0.08
C PHE A 131 4.10 -0.44 0.69
N ALA A 132 3.63 -1.46 1.40
CA ALA A 132 4.42 -2.57 1.90
C ALA A 132 3.75 -3.88 1.46
N GLY A 133 4.54 -4.90 1.16
CA GLY A 133 4.02 -6.18 0.71
C GLY A 133 4.96 -7.34 0.95
N CYS A 134 4.41 -8.54 1.03
CA CYS A 134 5.17 -9.78 0.84
C CYS A 134 4.53 -10.60 -0.29
N ARG A 135 5.35 -11.15 -1.17
CA ARG A 135 4.91 -11.94 -2.33
C ARG A 135 5.65 -13.27 -2.34
N SER A 136 4.95 -14.35 -2.66
CA SER A 136 5.58 -15.65 -2.90
C SER A 136 6.43 -15.62 -4.18
N ARG A 137 7.49 -16.43 -4.23
CA ARG A 137 8.06 -16.84 -5.52
C ARG A 137 7.00 -17.49 -6.39
N ALA A 138 7.26 -17.51 -7.71
CA ALA A 138 6.37 -18.13 -8.67
C ALA A 138 6.37 -19.65 -8.49
N VAL A 139 5.25 -20.21 -8.03
CA VAL A 139 5.06 -21.65 -7.94
C VAL A 139 5.17 -22.22 -9.35
N THR A 140 6.14 -23.11 -9.55
CA THR A 140 6.48 -23.69 -10.85
C THR A 140 6.59 -25.21 -10.69
N PRO A 141 5.71 -26.01 -11.33
CA PRO A 141 4.56 -25.60 -12.14
C PRO A 141 3.49 -24.87 -11.32
N ALA A 142 2.59 -24.15 -11.99
CA ALA A 142 1.52 -23.39 -11.35
C ALA A 142 0.50 -24.32 -10.66
N LEU A 143 -0.20 -23.80 -9.66
CA LEU A 143 -1.22 -24.55 -8.94
C LEU A 143 -2.53 -24.60 -9.74
N ASP A 144 -3.04 -25.80 -10.00
CA ASP A 144 -4.43 -25.99 -10.44
C ASP A 144 -5.34 -26.03 -9.20
N LEU A 145 -6.08 -24.95 -9.00
CA LEU A 145 -7.11 -24.77 -7.98
C LEU A 145 -8.53 -24.78 -8.58
N SER A 146 -8.73 -25.34 -9.78
CA SER A 146 -10.03 -25.29 -10.48
C SER A 146 -11.15 -26.12 -9.85
N SER A 147 -10.83 -26.99 -8.89
CA SER A 147 -11.80 -27.66 -8.02
C SER A 147 -12.30 -26.80 -6.85
N PHE A 148 -11.74 -25.61 -6.66
CA PHE A 148 -12.00 -24.70 -5.54
C PHE A 148 -12.64 -23.38 -6.03
N LYS A 149 -13.37 -22.71 -5.12
CA LYS A 149 -14.06 -21.43 -5.33
C LYS A 149 -13.17 -20.23 -5.04
N GLY A 150 -12.19 -20.36 -4.14
CA GLY A 150 -11.33 -19.25 -3.75
C GLY A 150 -10.16 -19.63 -2.86
N ILE A 151 -9.56 -18.62 -2.22
CA ILE A 151 -8.51 -18.79 -1.20
C ILE A 151 -9.07 -18.35 0.16
N ARG A 152 -8.88 -19.17 1.19
CA ARG A 152 -9.11 -18.83 2.59
C ARG A 152 -7.76 -18.54 3.26
N LEU A 153 -7.69 -17.42 3.98
CA LEU A 153 -6.58 -17.08 4.87
C LEU A 153 -7.04 -17.21 6.32
N ARG A 154 -6.25 -17.91 7.15
CA ARG A 154 -6.42 -17.90 8.61
C ARG A 154 -5.43 -16.90 9.19
N VAL A 155 -5.91 -15.73 9.60
CA VAL A 155 -5.06 -14.56 9.95
C VAL A 155 -5.40 -13.96 11.32
N LYS A 156 -4.43 -13.24 11.90
CA LYS A 156 -4.66 -12.36 13.05
C LYS A 156 -3.95 -11.02 12.80
N GLY A 157 -4.74 -9.95 12.69
CA GLY A 157 -4.26 -8.62 12.29
C GLY A 157 -4.23 -7.59 13.41
N ASP A 158 -4.23 -6.32 12.99
CA ASP A 158 -3.97 -5.11 13.79
C ASP A 158 -4.97 -3.99 13.50
N GLY A 159 -6.20 -4.34 13.07
CA GLY A 159 -7.27 -3.41 12.73
C GLY A 159 -7.16 -2.78 11.35
N LYS A 160 -6.02 -2.94 10.66
CA LYS A 160 -5.81 -2.39 9.32
C LYS A 160 -6.54 -3.21 8.25
N ARG A 161 -6.72 -2.57 7.09
CA ARG A 161 -7.30 -3.17 5.88
C ARG A 161 -6.19 -3.54 4.90
N TYR A 162 -6.18 -4.81 4.53
CA TYR A 162 -5.16 -5.46 3.74
C TYR A 162 -5.72 -5.94 2.39
N LYS A 163 -4.81 -6.30 1.49
CA LYS A 163 -5.13 -6.96 0.22
C LYS A 163 -4.51 -8.35 0.19
N LEU A 164 -5.30 -9.33 -0.24
CA LEU A 164 -4.80 -10.56 -0.83
C LEU A 164 -4.70 -10.32 -2.34
N ILE A 165 -3.53 -10.59 -2.92
CA ILE A 165 -3.31 -10.49 -4.36
C ILE A 165 -2.90 -11.87 -4.88
N VAL A 166 -3.60 -12.33 -5.91
CA VAL A 166 -3.31 -13.58 -6.61
C VAL A 166 -2.90 -13.26 -8.05
N ARG A 167 -2.05 -14.10 -8.65
CA ARG A 167 -1.76 -14.07 -10.09
C ARG A 167 -1.90 -15.45 -10.69
N ASP A 168 -2.39 -15.47 -11.92
CA ASP A 168 -2.69 -16.65 -12.74
C ASP A 168 -1.80 -16.77 -13.99
N ASP A 169 -0.71 -15.99 -14.02
CA ASP A 169 0.29 -15.92 -15.08
C ASP A 169 1.70 -15.65 -14.47
N TYR A 170 2.75 -15.99 -15.22
CA TYR A 170 4.15 -15.83 -14.83
C TYR A 170 4.75 -14.46 -15.19
N ASN A 171 4.04 -13.61 -15.93
CA ASN A 171 4.47 -12.23 -16.19
C ASN A 171 4.49 -11.44 -14.87
N TRP A 172 5.64 -10.88 -14.53
CA TRP A 172 5.81 -10.03 -13.34
C TRP A 172 4.83 -8.85 -13.33
N ASN A 173 4.58 -8.26 -14.51
CA ASN A 173 3.69 -7.13 -14.75
C ASN A 173 2.33 -7.56 -15.33
N GLY A 174 1.92 -8.82 -15.18
CA GLY A 174 0.60 -9.30 -15.64
C GLY A 174 -0.57 -8.73 -14.83
N ILE A 175 -1.77 -9.30 -15.01
CA ILE A 175 -2.95 -8.94 -14.20
C ILE A 175 -2.77 -9.43 -12.76
N ALA A 176 -3.10 -8.58 -11.80
CA ALA A 176 -3.11 -8.86 -10.37
C ALA A 176 -4.57 -8.89 -9.87
N TRP A 177 -4.99 -10.01 -9.30
CA TRP A 177 -6.34 -10.24 -8.81
C TRP A 177 -6.41 -9.89 -7.32
N ALA A 178 -6.96 -8.71 -7.01
CA ALA A 178 -6.93 -8.14 -5.67
C ALA A 178 -8.27 -8.35 -4.93
N PHE A 179 -8.21 -8.98 -3.77
CA PHE A 179 -9.30 -9.07 -2.80
C PHE A 179 -8.95 -8.23 -1.56
N PHE A 180 -9.93 -7.55 -0.97
CA PHE A 180 -9.72 -6.54 0.07
C PHE A 180 -10.44 -6.95 1.36
N PHE A 181 -9.71 -7.02 2.47
CA PHE A 181 -10.25 -7.49 3.74
C PHE A 181 -9.81 -6.62 4.91
N ASP A 182 -10.70 -6.51 5.89
CA ASP A 182 -10.42 -5.87 7.17
C ASP A 182 -9.96 -6.92 8.18
N THR A 183 -9.13 -6.52 9.13
CA THR A 183 -8.82 -7.32 10.32
C THR A 183 -9.45 -6.70 11.56
N ALA A 184 -9.69 -7.50 12.61
CA ALA A 184 -10.08 -6.94 13.92
C ALA A 184 -8.97 -6.05 14.49
N ALA A 185 -9.38 -4.96 15.14
CA ALA A 185 -8.47 -4.09 15.90
C ALA A 185 -7.96 -4.79 17.17
N ASP A 186 -8.81 -5.61 17.79
CA ASP A 186 -8.45 -6.47 18.90
C ASP A 186 -7.65 -7.67 18.39
N ALA A 187 -6.33 -7.55 18.46
CA ALA A 187 -5.35 -8.54 17.97
C ALA A 187 -5.28 -9.83 18.81
N SER A 188 -6.38 -10.24 19.44
CA SER A 188 -6.50 -11.49 20.21
C SER A 188 -6.89 -12.68 19.34
N ASP A 189 -7.83 -12.49 18.41
CA ASP A 189 -8.59 -13.59 17.81
C ASP A 189 -8.24 -13.85 16.34
N TRP A 190 -8.13 -15.14 16.00
CA TRP A 190 -7.91 -15.60 14.64
C TRP A 190 -9.20 -15.53 13.80
N GLN A 191 -9.06 -15.01 12.58
CA GLN A 191 -10.15 -14.81 11.63
C GLN A 191 -9.93 -15.64 10.37
N ASP A 192 -11.00 -16.20 9.83
CA ASP A 192 -11.01 -16.78 8.48
C ASP A 192 -11.48 -15.72 7.49
N ILE A 193 -10.61 -15.37 6.56
CA ILE A 193 -10.90 -14.46 5.46
C ILE A 193 -11.04 -15.31 4.19
N GLU A 194 -12.26 -15.44 3.69
CA GLU A 194 -12.54 -16.08 2.41
C GLU A 194 -12.47 -15.06 1.28
N ALA A 195 -11.68 -15.35 0.26
CA ALA A 195 -11.53 -14.58 -0.96
C ALA A 195 -11.99 -15.43 -2.16
N PRO A 196 -13.29 -15.40 -2.52
CA PRO A 196 -13.81 -16.06 -3.71
C PRO A 196 -13.14 -15.51 -4.98
N PHE A 197 -12.75 -16.38 -5.92
CA PHE A 197 -12.06 -15.96 -7.15
C PHE A 197 -12.88 -15.02 -8.03
N ASN A 198 -14.20 -15.07 -7.94
CA ASN A 198 -15.14 -14.19 -8.64
C ASN A 198 -15.32 -12.80 -7.97
N GLU A 199 -14.84 -12.62 -6.74
CA GLU A 199 -14.86 -11.34 -6.02
C GLU A 199 -13.50 -10.59 -6.11
N CYS A 200 -12.44 -11.27 -6.54
CA CYS A 200 -11.16 -10.66 -6.80
C CYS A 200 -11.23 -9.64 -7.95
N VAL A 201 -10.82 -8.40 -7.68
CA VAL A 201 -10.80 -7.31 -8.65
C VAL A 201 -9.56 -7.45 -9.56
N PRO A 202 -9.72 -7.65 -10.89
CA PRO A 202 -8.59 -7.62 -11.83
C PRO A 202 -7.97 -6.23 -11.92
N THR A 203 -6.65 -6.15 -11.73
CA THR A 203 -5.92 -4.88 -11.82
C THR A 203 -4.62 -4.98 -12.62
N LEU A 204 -4.26 -3.88 -13.28
CA LEU A 204 -2.95 -3.65 -13.88
C LEU A 204 -2.44 -2.32 -13.33
N PHE A 205 -1.29 -2.32 -12.64
CA PHE A 205 -0.77 -1.13 -11.91
C PHE A 205 -1.84 -0.41 -11.05
N ALA A 206 -2.64 -1.19 -10.30
CA ALA A 206 -3.77 -0.74 -9.48
C ALA A 206 -4.91 -0.01 -10.25
N ARG A 207 -5.00 -0.16 -11.58
CA ARG A 207 -6.17 0.23 -12.39
C ARG A 207 -7.04 -0.98 -12.70
N ARG A 208 -8.38 -0.85 -12.63
CA ARG A 208 -9.30 -1.95 -12.96
C ARG A 208 -9.18 -2.38 -14.42
N VAL A 209 -9.19 -3.70 -14.68
CA VAL A 209 -9.23 -4.28 -16.03
C VAL A 209 -10.57 -4.97 -16.25
N PRO A 210 -11.52 -4.40 -17.02
CA PRO A 210 -12.83 -5.01 -17.23
C PRO A 210 -12.77 -6.23 -18.16
N GLY A 211 -13.78 -7.11 -18.08
CA GLY A 211 -14.02 -8.17 -19.06
C GLY A 211 -13.15 -9.44 -18.94
N VAL A 212 -12.19 -9.48 -18.01
CA VAL A 212 -11.34 -10.65 -17.74
C VAL A 212 -11.87 -11.51 -16.59
N ARG A 213 -11.42 -12.77 -16.50
CA ARG A 213 -11.68 -13.70 -15.38
C ARG A 213 -10.40 -14.42 -14.96
N LEU A 214 -10.26 -14.68 -13.67
CA LEU A 214 -9.13 -15.39 -13.08
C LEU A 214 -9.10 -16.84 -13.58
N ASN A 215 -7.94 -17.29 -14.05
CA ASN A 215 -7.70 -18.69 -14.45
C ASN A 215 -7.22 -19.52 -13.25
N SER A 216 -8.15 -20.16 -12.54
CA SER A 216 -7.83 -20.93 -11.33
C SER A 216 -6.98 -22.18 -11.59
N ARG A 217 -6.79 -22.58 -12.87
CA ARG A 217 -5.91 -23.68 -13.26
C ARG A 217 -4.41 -23.34 -13.23
N SER A 218 -4.06 -22.07 -13.06
CA SER A 218 -2.69 -21.60 -13.28
C SER A 218 -2.22 -20.59 -12.23
N ILE A 219 -2.59 -20.79 -10.95
CA ILE A 219 -2.20 -19.87 -9.88
C ILE A 219 -0.68 -19.93 -9.65
N THR A 220 0.00 -18.82 -9.94
CA THR A 220 1.47 -18.72 -9.91
C THR A 220 2.01 -18.07 -8.65
N THR A 221 1.32 -17.06 -8.08
CA THR A 221 1.79 -16.35 -6.89
C THR A 221 0.66 -15.89 -5.99
N VAL A 222 0.96 -15.83 -4.70
CA VAL A 222 0.14 -15.23 -3.64
C VAL A 222 0.92 -14.07 -3.02
N GLN A 223 0.24 -12.98 -2.72
CA GLN A 223 0.83 -11.76 -2.16
C GLN A 223 -0.10 -11.16 -1.10
N LEU A 224 0.47 -10.69 0.01
CA LEU A 224 -0.20 -9.85 0.99
C LEU A 224 0.30 -8.41 0.82
N THR A 225 -0.56 -7.43 1.04
CA THR A 225 -0.24 -6.03 0.80
C THR A 225 -1.02 -5.08 1.70
N LEU A 226 -0.33 -4.05 2.19
CA LEU A 226 -0.86 -2.92 2.93
C LEU A 226 -0.47 -1.68 2.14
N SER A 227 -1.44 -0.83 1.81
CA SER A 227 -1.14 0.37 1.03
C SER A 227 -2.18 1.47 1.19
N LYS A 228 -1.74 2.69 0.93
CA LYS A 228 -2.52 3.95 0.97
C LYS A 228 -3.68 3.97 -0.01
N PHE A 229 -3.51 3.33 -1.17
CA PHE A 229 -4.50 3.29 -2.24
C PHE A 229 -5.00 1.86 -2.44
N GLU A 230 -6.29 1.69 -2.76
CA GLU A 230 -6.90 0.41 -3.11
C GLU A 230 -6.77 0.10 -4.61
N VAL A 231 -7.71 0.61 -5.40
CA VAL A 231 -7.79 0.51 -6.87
C VAL A 231 -8.30 1.84 -7.41
N ASP A 232 -7.90 2.21 -8.63
CA ASP A 232 -8.31 3.44 -9.31
C ASP A 232 -8.12 4.71 -8.45
N THR A 233 -7.01 4.77 -7.71
CA THR A 233 -6.65 5.87 -6.78
C THR A 233 -7.59 6.08 -5.58
N GLN A 234 -8.56 5.20 -5.35
CA GLN A 234 -9.35 5.17 -4.12
C GLN A 234 -8.43 5.01 -2.90
N LEU A 235 -8.64 5.82 -1.85
CA LEU A 235 -7.90 5.68 -0.59
C LEU A 235 -8.38 4.46 0.18
N ASN A 236 -7.44 3.76 0.83
CA ASN A 236 -7.74 2.73 1.82
C ASN A 236 -8.29 3.41 3.08
N PRO A 237 -9.55 3.15 3.49
CA PRO A 237 -10.21 3.85 4.60
C PRO A 237 -9.62 3.53 5.99
N LYS A 238 -8.80 2.48 6.11
CA LYS A 238 -8.11 2.07 7.34
C LYS A 238 -6.58 2.13 7.19
N PHE A 239 -6.09 2.96 6.26
CA PHE A 239 -4.65 3.20 6.14
C PHE A 239 -4.19 4.18 7.22
N ASP A 240 -3.15 3.78 7.94
CA ASP A 240 -2.38 4.65 8.82
C ASP A 240 -0.89 4.26 8.77
N SER A 241 -0.02 5.26 8.87
CA SER A 241 1.44 5.10 8.80
C SER A 241 2.02 4.65 10.14
N GLY A 242 3.23 4.07 10.11
CA GLY A 242 3.89 3.52 11.28
C GLY A 242 3.91 1.98 11.27
N PRO A 243 3.99 1.33 12.44
CA PRO A 243 4.11 -0.12 12.51
C PRO A 243 2.83 -0.81 12.04
N PHE A 244 2.99 -1.99 11.44
CA PHE A 244 1.89 -2.91 11.15
C PHE A 244 2.33 -4.36 11.39
N ARG A 245 1.37 -5.24 11.66
CA ARG A 245 1.63 -6.66 11.86
C ARG A 245 0.42 -7.53 11.52
N LEU A 246 0.63 -8.50 10.64
CA LEU A 246 -0.32 -9.52 10.25
C LEU A 246 0.28 -10.91 10.49
N GLU A 247 -0.33 -11.69 11.38
CA GLU A 247 -0.04 -13.12 11.53
C GLU A 247 -0.85 -13.94 10.51
N LEU A 248 -0.25 -15.00 10.00
CA LEU A 248 -0.82 -15.94 9.04
C LEU A 248 -0.58 -17.36 9.55
N GLN A 249 -1.65 -18.09 9.89
CA GLN A 249 -1.58 -19.49 10.29
C GLN A 249 -1.62 -20.41 9.07
N SER A 250 -2.47 -20.12 8.09
CA SER A 250 -2.56 -20.91 6.85
C SER A 250 -3.06 -20.10 5.65
N VAL A 251 -2.69 -20.60 4.46
CA VAL A 251 -3.34 -20.30 3.18
C VAL A 251 -3.93 -21.61 2.68
N GLN A 252 -5.23 -21.62 2.39
CA GLN A 252 -5.94 -22.78 1.85
C GLN A 252 -6.77 -22.40 0.62
N ALA A 253 -7.02 -23.34 -0.27
CA ALA A 253 -8.12 -23.26 -1.22
C ALA A 253 -9.42 -23.79 -0.57
N PHE A 254 -10.59 -23.29 -0.99
CA PHE A 254 -11.91 -23.71 -0.47
C PHE A 254 -13.00 -23.69 -1.55
#